data_AF-A0A7K1YTK7-F1
#
_entry.id   AF-A0A7K1YTK7-F1
#
_cell.length_a   1.000
_cell.length_b   1.000
_cell.length_c   1.000
_cell.angle_alpha   90.00
_cell.angle_beta   90.00
_cell.angle_gamma   90.00
#
_symmetry.space_group_name_H-M   'P 1'
#
loop_
_entity.id
_entity.type
_entity.pdbx_description
1 polymer ?
#
loop_
_entity_poly.entity_id
_entity_poly.type
_entity_poly.pdbx_seq_one_letter_code
_entity_poly.pdbx_strand_id
1 'polypeptide(L)'
;MPGSDPKALVQRLWDFCDVLRDDGLSYGDYLEQLTYLPFLKMADEQHGLLGGERVVPIGYDWQSLLACSDADLEAHYSQILSELGAGDDMLGVVFGKARNRIQTPAKLERLIKDFIDIHGWCLPLDHRAVHPAGARPVTHPGSQSHRVEP
;
A
#
# COMPACT_ATOMS: atom_id res chain seq x y z
N MET A 1 -18.74 -0.02 7.93
CA MET A 1 -17.54 -0.45 7.17
C MET A 1 -16.35 -0.26 8.07
N PRO A 2 -15.51 -1.27 8.35
CA PRO A 2 -14.37 -1.08 9.23
C PRO A 2 -13.34 -0.24 8.48
N GLY A 3 -13.50 1.08 8.57
CA GLY A 3 -12.42 2.01 8.27
C GLY A 3 -11.29 1.69 9.23
N SER A 4 -10.09 1.52 8.70
CA SER A 4 -8.90 1.11 9.45
C SER A 4 -8.69 1.99 10.69
N ASP A 5 -9.12 1.48 11.85
CA ASP A 5 -8.78 2.01 13.17
C ASP A 5 -7.26 1.91 13.34
N PRO A 6 -6.54 2.96 13.75
CA PRO A 6 -5.12 2.87 14.08
C PRO A 6 -4.78 1.68 14.98
N LYS A 7 -5.69 1.31 15.90
CA LYS A 7 -5.54 0.10 16.73
C LYS A 7 -5.55 -1.19 15.92
N ALA A 8 -6.38 -1.28 14.89
CA ALA A 8 -6.43 -2.43 14.00
C ALA A 8 -5.20 -2.51 13.10
N LEU A 9 -4.58 -1.39 12.72
CA LEU A 9 -3.29 -1.40 12.02
C LEU A 9 -2.17 -1.88 12.95
N VAL A 10 -2.12 -1.35 14.17
CA VAL A 10 -1.14 -1.78 15.20
C VAL A 10 -1.29 -3.27 15.50
N GLN A 11 -2.52 -3.77 15.62
CA GLN A 11 -2.77 -5.20 15.84
C GLN A 11 -2.23 -6.05 14.68
N ARG A 12 -2.45 -5.63 13.43
CA ARG A 12 -1.92 -6.33 12.25
C ARG A 12 -0.39 -6.36 12.22
N LEU A 13 0.27 -5.28 12.66
CA LEU A 13 1.73 -5.26 12.81
C LEU A 13 2.20 -6.25 13.90
N TRP A 14 1.47 -6.36 15.01
CA TRP A 14 1.78 -7.33 16.07
C TRP A 14 1.62 -8.77 15.59
N ASP A 15 0.52 -9.08 14.90
CA ASP A 15 0.26 -10.43 14.38
C ASP A 15 1.36 -10.83 13.37
N PHE A 16 1.86 -9.89 12.57
CA PHE A 16 3.03 -10.10 11.70
C PHE A 16 4.33 -10.37 12.47
N CYS A 17 4.58 -9.60 13.54
CA CYS A 17 5.74 -9.80 14.40
C CYS A 17 5.74 -11.20 15.01
N ASP A 18 4.59 -11.70 15.43
CA ASP A 18 4.47 -13.02 16.05
C ASP A 18 4.77 -14.13 15.03
N VAL A 19 4.26 -14.02 13.80
CA VAL A 19 4.59 -14.97 12.71
C VAL A 19 6.09 -14.99 12.39
N LEU A 20 6.75 -13.82 12.35
CA LEU A 20 8.19 -13.74 12.07
C LEU A 20 9.04 -14.19 13.25
N ARG A 21 8.63 -13.92 14.49
CA ARG A 21 9.32 -14.39 15.70
C ARG A 21 9.31 -15.91 15.78
N ASP A 22 8.19 -16.55 15.43
CA ASP A 22 8.08 -18.01 15.35
C ASP A 22 9.00 -18.63 14.28
N ASP A 23 9.55 -17.82 13.36
CA ASP A 23 10.58 -18.22 12.39
C ASP A 23 12.02 -17.95 12.86
N GLY A 24 12.20 -17.53 14.11
CA GLY A 24 13.52 -17.31 14.70
C GLY A 24 14.20 -16.03 14.25
N LEU A 25 13.47 -15.12 13.57
CA LEU A 25 14.01 -13.80 13.23
C LEU A 25 14.25 -12.99 14.51
N SER A 26 15.38 -12.27 14.53
CA SER A 26 15.64 -11.30 15.60
C SER A 26 14.68 -10.10 15.49
N TYR A 27 14.54 -9.35 16.59
CA TYR A 27 13.77 -8.10 16.62
C TYR A 27 14.15 -7.15 15.48
N GLY A 28 15.43 -6.97 15.22
CA GLY A 28 15.91 -6.11 14.14
C GLY A 28 15.53 -6.65 12.76
N ASP A 29 15.70 -7.96 12.53
CA ASP A 29 15.43 -8.56 11.22
C ASP A 29 13.94 -8.51 10.87
N TYR A 30 13.04 -8.78 11.82
CA TYR A 30 11.61 -8.72 11.52
C TYR A 30 11.11 -7.28 11.35
N LEU A 31 11.73 -6.30 12.03
CA LEU A 31 11.43 -4.88 11.82
C LEU A 31 11.80 -4.40 10.40
N GLU A 32 12.93 -4.88 9.85
CA GLU A 32 13.30 -4.60 8.47
C GLU A 32 12.21 -5.13 7.51
N GLN A 33 11.75 -6.37 7.69
CA GLN A 33 10.69 -6.94 6.84
C GLN A 33 9.33 -6.23 6.99
N LEU A 34 9.02 -5.76 8.20
CA LEU A 34 7.84 -4.94 8.51
C LEU A 34 7.86 -3.57 7.82
N THR A 35 9.00 -3.13 7.31
CA THR A 35 9.11 -1.91 6.53
C THR A 35 8.82 -2.19 5.05
N TYR A 36 9.38 -3.27 4.50
CA TYR A 36 9.36 -3.52 3.06
C TYR A 36 8.02 -4.05 2.54
N LEU A 37 7.51 -5.12 3.13
CA LEU A 37 6.32 -5.79 2.61
C LEU A 37 5.04 -4.94 2.74
N PRO A 38 4.76 -4.30 3.91
CA PRO A 38 3.65 -3.36 4.01
C PRO A 38 3.78 -2.17 3.07
N PHE A 39 5.00 -1.65 2.85
CA PHE A 39 5.21 -0.55 1.90
C PHE A 39 4.81 -0.95 0.48
N LEU A 40 5.23 -2.13 0.01
CA LEU A 40 4.85 -2.64 -1.31
C LEU A 40 3.33 -2.80 -1.43
N LYS A 41 2.67 -3.35 -0.41
CA LYS A 41 1.21 -3.51 -0.38
C LYS A 41 0.48 -2.16 -0.40
N MET A 42 0.94 -1.20 0.41
CA MET A 42 0.37 0.16 0.43
C MET A 42 0.56 0.88 -0.90
N ALA A 43 1.71 0.74 -1.54
CA ALA A 43 1.96 1.36 -2.85
C ALA A 43 1.00 0.81 -3.92
N ASP A 44 0.75 -0.50 -3.92
CA ASP A 44 -0.20 -1.16 -4.81
C ASP A 44 -1.65 -0.71 -4.56
N GLU A 45 -2.09 -0.72 -3.29
CA GLU A 45 -3.42 -0.24 -2.90
C GLU A 45 -3.64 1.22 -3.28
N GLN A 46 -2.67 2.10 -2.98
CA GLN A 46 -2.76 3.52 -3.28
C GLN A 46 -2.88 3.77 -4.78
N HIS A 47 -2.08 3.07 -5.60
CA HIS A 47 -2.16 3.15 -7.06
C HIS A 47 -3.54 2.71 -7.57
N GLY A 48 -4.08 1.61 -7.03
CA GLY A 48 -5.41 1.11 -7.39
C GLY A 48 -6.57 2.05 -6.98
N LEU A 49 -6.44 2.75 -5.85
CA LEU A 49 -7.48 3.65 -5.32
C LEU A 49 -7.51 5.03 -5.97
N LEU A 50 -6.35 5.65 -6.13
CA LEU A 50 -6.26 7.05 -6.58
C LEU A 50 -6.11 7.18 -8.09
N GLY A 51 -5.50 6.18 -8.74
CA GLY A 51 -4.96 6.35 -10.09
C GLY A 51 -3.82 7.37 -10.09
N GLY A 52 -2.71 7.06 -10.77
CA GLY A 52 -1.57 7.96 -10.80
C GLY A 52 -0.30 7.34 -11.33
N GLU A 53 0.81 8.03 -11.11
CA GLU A 53 2.14 7.51 -11.41
C GLU A 53 2.49 6.40 -10.42
N ARG A 54 3.02 5.29 -10.95
CA ARG A 54 3.43 4.16 -10.12
C ARG A 54 4.71 4.51 -9.40
N VAL A 55 4.66 4.48 -8.07
CA VAL A 55 5.85 4.63 -7.23
C VAL A 55 6.76 3.42 -7.40
N VAL A 56 6.20 2.21 -7.42
CA VAL A 56 6.94 0.97 -7.62
C VAL A 56 6.84 0.52 -9.08
N PRO A 57 7.95 0.22 -9.77
CA PRO A 57 7.94 -0.23 -11.16
C PRO A 57 7.17 -1.55 -11.35
N ILE A 58 6.55 -1.70 -12.52
CA ILE A 58 5.88 -2.96 -12.91
C ILE A 58 6.88 -4.11 -12.93
N GLY A 59 6.47 -5.26 -12.43
CA GLY A 59 7.33 -6.45 -12.31
C GLY A 59 8.12 -6.49 -11.01
N TYR A 60 8.11 -5.41 -10.23
CA TYR A 60 8.68 -5.37 -8.87
C TYR A 60 7.64 -4.93 -7.82
N ASP A 61 6.37 -4.92 -8.19
CA ASP A 61 5.24 -4.49 -7.37
C ASP A 61 4.59 -5.65 -6.59
N TRP A 62 3.60 -5.33 -5.74
CA TRP A 62 2.91 -6.33 -4.93
C TRP A 62 2.27 -7.45 -5.78
N GLN A 63 1.69 -7.10 -6.93
CA GLN A 63 1.07 -8.08 -7.82
C GLN A 63 2.09 -9.07 -8.40
N SER A 64 3.32 -8.63 -8.66
CA SER A 64 4.40 -9.52 -9.10
C SER A 64 4.77 -10.57 -8.03
N LEU A 65 4.70 -10.22 -6.73
CA LEU A 65 4.90 -11.18 -5.65
C LEU A 65 3.76 -12.22 -5.60
N LEU A 66 2.51 -11.79 -5.75
CA LEU A 66 1.36 -12.70 -5.73
C LEU A 66 1.38 -13.72 -6.87
N ALA A 67 2.02 -13.38 -7.99
CA ALA A 67 2.15 -14.23 -9.16
C ALA A 67 3.20 -15.37 -8.99
N CYS A 68 4.04 -15.31 -7.95
CA CYS A 68 5.08 -16.30 -7.66
C CYS A 68 4.69 -17.22 -6.50
N SER A 69 5.37 -18.36 -6.38
CA SER A 69 5.23 -19.31 -5.25
C SER A 69 6.56 -19.98 -4.92
N ASP A 70 6.66 -20.55 -3.73
CA ASP A 70 7.82 -21.34 -3.28
C ASP A 70 9.18 -20.63 -3.51
N ALA A 71 10.16 -21.32 -4.09
CA ALA A 71 11.50 -20.81 -4.31
C ALA A 71 11.52 -19.62 -5.30
N ASP A 72 10.60 -19.59 -6.26
CA ASP A 72 10.49 -18.48 -7.20
C ASP A 72 10.04 -17.20 -6.49
N LEU A 73 9.14 -17.33 -5.50
CA LEU A 73 8.73 -16.20 -4.67
C LEU A 73 9.89 -15.65 -3.84
N GLU A 74 10.69 -16.52 -3.24
CA GLU A 74 11.85 -16.09 -2.44
C GLU A 74 12.89 -15.36 -3.30
N ALA A 75 13.20 -15.92 -4.47
CA ALA A 75 14.10 -15.32 -5.43
C ALA A 75 13.58 -13.96 -5.92
N HIS A 76 12.29 -13.91 -6.27
CA HIS A 76 11.65 -12.69 -6.77
C HIS A 76 11.62 -11.59 -5.70
N TYR A 77 11.26 -11.93 -4.47
CA TYR A 77 11.27 -10.96 -3.37
C TYR A 77 12.68 -10.41 -3.12
N SER A 78 13.70 -11.27 -3.15
CA SER A 78 15.09 -10.84 -3.02
C SER A 78 15.53 -9.91 -4.16
N GLN A 79 15.07 -10.19 -5.38
CA GLN A 79 15.33 -9.34 -6.55
C GLN A 79 14.64 -7.98 -6.41
N ILE A 80 13.39 -7.93 -5.95
CA ILE A 80 12.67 -6.69 -5.67
C ILE A 80 13.46 -5.81 -4.69
N LEU A 81 13.87 -6.36 -3.54
CA LEU A 81 14.63 -5.60 -2.55
C LEU A 81 15.94 -5.04 -3.11
N SER A 82 16.61 -5.83 -3.95
CA SER A 82 17.86 -5.40 -4.60
C SER A 82 17.62 -4.30 -5.63
N GLU A 83 16.59 -4.41 -6.47
CA GLU A 83 16.28 -3.45 -7.52
C GLU A 83 15.84 -2.11 -6.92
N LEU A 84 14.88 -2.14 -5.99
CA LEU A 84 14.35 -0.93 -5.37
C LEU A 84 15.40 -0.23 -4.49
N GLY A 85 16.36 -0.99 -3.94
CA GLY A 85 17.46 -0.45 -3.13
C GLY A 85 18.67 0.05 -3.91
N ALA A 86 18.70 -0.09 -5.25
CA ALA A 86 19.84 0.29 -6.08
C ALA A 86 19.84 1.77 -6.51
N GLY A 87 18.68 2.44 -6.46
CA GLY A 87 18.54 3.84 -6.86
C GLY A 87 19.08 4.83 -5.81
N ASP A 88 19.24 6.09 -6.23
CA ASP A 88 19.54 7.23 -5.34
C ASP A 88 18.28 8.06 -5.00
N ASP A 89 17.10 7.52 -5.30
CA ASP A 89 15.81 8.16 -5.09
C ASP A 89 15.17 7.75 -3.74
N MET A 90 13.89 8.08 -3.55
CA MET A 90 13.16 7.74 -2.32
C MET A 90 13.13 6.23 -2.06
N LEU A 91 12.99 5.40 -3.12
CA LEU A 91 13.01 3.95 -2.96
C LEU A 91 14.38 3.46 -2.54
N GLY A 92 15.44 4.00 -3.14
CA GLY A 92 16.82 3.75 -2.74
C GLY A 92 17.10 4.03 -1.26
N VAL A 93 16.52 5.11 -0.73
CA VAL A 93 16.62 5.45 0.70
C VAL A 93 15.88 4.45 1.59
N VAL A 94 14.69 4.00 1.18
CA VAL A 94 13.86 3.06 1.96
C VAL A 94 14.41 1.63 1.92
N PHE A 95 14.80 1.16 0.73
CA PHE A 95 15.24 -0.21 0.46
C PHE A 95 16.77 -0.36 0.45
N GLY A 96 17.51 0.69 0.80
CA GLY A 96 18.97 0.69 0.81
C GLY A 96 19.53 -0.45 1.67
N LYS A 97 20.29 -1.36 1.03
CA LYS A 97 20.85 -2.58 1.65
C LYS A 97 19.81 -3.57 2.20
N ALA A 98 18.54 -3.44 1.78
CA ALA A 98 17.49 -4.38 2.14
C ALA A 98 17.87 -5.81 1.72
N ARG A 99 17.55 -6.77 2.57
CA ARG A 99 17.75 -8.19 2.32
C ARG A 99 16.55 -8.97 2.79
N ASN A 100 16.22 -10.06 2.08
CA ASN A 100 15.26 -11.02 2.60
C ASN A 100 15.88 -11.71 3.84
N ARG A 101 15.14 -11.71 4.94
CA ARG A 101 15.52 -12.39 6.20
C ARG A 101 14.64 -13.60 6.52
N ILE A 102 13.60 -13.83 5.72
CA ILE A 102 12.66 -14.93 5.89
C ILE A 102 13.25 -16.16 5.20
N GLN A 103 13.60 -17.16 5.99
CA GLN A 103 14.41 -18.30 5.53
C GLN A 103 13.59 -19.42 4.90
N THR A 104 12.28 -19.45 5.16
CA THR A 104 11.41 -20.52 4.69
C THR A 104 10.48 -20.00 3.58
N PRO A 105 10.58 -20.50 2.33
CA PRO A 105 9.71 -20.07 1.22
C PRO A 105 8.23 -20.14 1.53
N ALA A 106 7.78 -21.26 2.12
CA ALA A 106 6.38 -21.45 2.51
C ALA A 106 5.90 -20.43 3.56
N LYS A 107 6.80 -19.94 4.43
CA LYS A 107 6.46 -18.91 5.41
C LYS A 107 6.38 -17.54 4.76
N LEU A 108 7.31 -17.21 3.86
CA LEU A 108 7.24 -15.98 3.05
C LEU A 108 5.91 -15.94 2.27
N GLU A 109 5.54 -17.06 1.65
CA GLU A 109 4.30 -17.16 0.90
C GLU A 109 3.07 -16.97 1.79
N ARG A 110 2.99 -17.69 2.90
CA ARG A 110 1.90 -17.53 3.88
C ARG A 110 1.83 -16.09 4.41
N LEU A 111 2.97 -15.46 4.66
CA LEU A 111 3.04 -14.10 5.15
C LEU A 111 2.50 -13.09 4.12
N ILE A 112 2.87 -13.27 2.86
CA ILE A 112 2.42 -12.39 1.77
C ILE A 112 0.94 -12.64 1.47
N LYS A 113 0.57 -13.88 1.14
CA LYS A 113 -0.75 -14.24 0.60
C LYS A 113 -1.82 -14.41 1.67
N ASP A 114 -1.51 -15.10 2.76
CA ASP A 114 -2.51 -15.45 3.76
C ASP A 114 -2.61 -14.44 4.90
N PHE A 115 -1.63 -13.53 5.02
CA PHE A 115 -1.58 -12.55 6.10
C PHE A 115 -1.61 -11.10 5.61
N ILE A 116 -0.66 -10.64 4.81
CA ILE A 116 -0.64 -9.24 4.37
C ILE A 116 -1.76 -8.96 3.37
N ASP A 117 -1.92 -9.79 2.35
CA ASP A 117 -2.79 -9.49 1.21
C ASP A 117 -4.27 -9.40 1.58
N ILE A 118 -4.70 -10.20 2.57
CA ILE A 118 -6.09 -10.24 3.06
C ILE A 118 -6.48 -9.00 3.89
N HIS A 119 -5.54 -8.10 4.15
CA HIS A 119 -5.73 -6.91 4.98
C HIS A 119 -5.55 -5.63 4.16
N GLY A 120 -6.38 -4.61 4.44
CA GLY A 120 -6.24 -3.28 3.83
C GLY A 120 -5.28 -2.37 4.59
N TRP A 121 -4.18 -1.96 3.98
CA TRP A 121 -3.09 -1.24 4.65
C TRP A 121 -3.19 0.28 4.51
N CYS A 122 -3.80 0.77 3.44
CA CYS A 122 -4.12 2.18 3.27
C CYS A 122 -5.34 2.56 4.12
N LEU A 123 -5.31 3.79 4.67
CA LEU A 123 -6.49 4.37 5.27
C LEU A 123 -7.55 4.59 4.18
N PRO A 124 -8.83 4.28 4.45
CA PRO A 124 -9.89 4.64 3.53
C PRO A 124 -9.88 6.15 3.35
N LEU A 125 -9.68 6.60 2.11
CA LEU A 125 -9.86 8.00 1.78
C LEU A 125 -11.31 8.38 2.09
N ASP A 126 -11.50 9.38 2.93
CA ASP A 126 -12.83 9.93 3.13
C ASP A 126 -13.29 10.53 1.80
N HIS A 127 -14.29 9.89 1.18
CA HIS A 127 -14.95 10.33 -0.04
C HIS A 127 -15.51 11.76 0.07
N ARG A 128 -15.62 12.32 1.29
CA ARG A 128 -16.03 13.72 1.52
C ARG A 128 -14.91 14.74 1.25
N ALA A 129 -13.65 14.32 1.14
CA ALA A 129 -12.53 15.24 0.87
C ALA A 129 -12.32 15.55 -0.63
N VAL A 130 -12.95 14.80 -1.53
CA VAL A 130 -12.80 14.97 -3.00
C VAL A 130 -13.73 16.05 -3.57
N HIS A 131 -14.67 16.57 -2.79
CA HIS A 131 -15.46 17.74 -3.18
C HIS A 131 -15.02 18.97 -2.38
N PRO A 132 -14.37 19.98 -2.99
CA PRO A 132 -14.23 21.27 -2.34
C PRO A 132 -15.63 21.84 -2.12
N ALA A 133 -16.07 21.87 -0.85
CA ALA A 133 -17.27 22.55 -0.43
C ALA A 133 -17.14 24.05 -0.78
N GLY A 134 -17.70 24.47 -1.92
CA GLY A 134 -17.55 25.87 -2.31
C GLY A 134 -18.04 26.31 -3.70
N ALA A 135 -18.84 25.54 -4.43
CA ALA A 135 -19.53 26.10 -5.60
C ALA A 135 -20.89 26.69 -5.13
N ARG A 136 -20.88 27.96 -4.72
CA ARG A 136 -22.13 28.71 -4.55
C ARG A 136 -22.87 28.72 -5.90
N PRO A 137 -24.17 28.42 -5.97
CA PRO A 137 -24.92 28.59 -7.20
C PRO A 137 -24.93 30.09 -7.54
N VAL A 138 -24.43 30.44 -8.72
CA VAL A 138 -24.47 31.80 -9.24
C VAL A 138 -25.94 32.11 -9.55
N THR A 139 -26.61 32.84 -8.66
CA THR A 139 -27.92 33.41 -8.94
C THR A 139 -27.75 34.53 -9.97
N HIS A 140 -28.17 34.30 -11.21
CA HIS A 140 -28.31 35.38 -12.18
C HIS A 140 -29.52 36.25 -11.80
N PRO A 141 -29.36 37.58 -11.62
CA PRO A 141 -30.49 38.47 -11.55
C PRO A 141 -30.85 38.94 -12.97
N GLY A 142 -32.12 38.86 -13.33
CA GLY A 142 -32.70 39.70 -14.36
C GLY A 142 -33.13 38.98 -15.64
N SER A 143 -34.42 38.70 -15.73
CA SER A 143 -35.18 38.92 -16.96
C SER A 143 -36.61 39.27 -16.57
N GLN A 144 -36.86 40.57 -16.44
CA GLN A 144 -38.22 41.12 -16.40
C GLN A 144 -38.86 40.82 -17.75
N SER A 145 -39.92 40.01 -17.73
CA SER A 145 -40.78 39.81 -18.89
C SER A 145 -41.77 40.98 -18.93
N HIS A 146 -41.50 41.96 -19.79
CA HIS A 146 -42.49 42.96 -20.18
C HIS A 146 -43.54 42.27 -21.06
N ARG A 147 -44.76 42.07 -20.54
CA ARG A 147 -45.94 41.77 -21.34
C ARG A 147 -46.86 42.98 -21.34
N VAL A 148 -47.02 43.56 -22.52
CA VAL A 148 -47.94 44.65 -22.85
C VAL A 148 -49.36 44.08 -22.87
N GLU A 149 -50.28 44.65 -22.09
CA GLU A 149 -51.72 44.43 -22.26
C GLU A 149 -52.27 45.40 -23.32
N PRO A 150 -53.26 44.98 -24.13
CA PRO A 150 -54.10 45.89 -24.89
C PRO A 150 -55.23 46.52 -24.06
#